data_AF-A0A967WVC1-F1
#
_entry.id   AF-A0A967WVC1-F1
#
_cell.length_a   1.000
_cell.length_b   1.000
_cell.length_c   1.000
_cell.angle_alpha   90.00
_cell.angle_beta   90.00
_cell.angle_gamma   90.00
#
_symmetry.space_group_name_H-M   'P 1'
#
loop_
_entity.id
_entity.type
_entity.pdbx_description
1 polymer ?
#
loop_
_entity_poly.entity_id
_entity_poly.type
_entity_poly.pdbx_seq_one_letter_code
_entity_poly.pdbx_strand_id
1 'polypeptide(L)'
;MAIPGEPPRDFPEILEKLWWRLDRALLAEDVKYSALVCLVDAIKHGTTTLIDHHASPSALEGSLDQIAEAVTESGLRASLCYEVTDRNGMDEAKAGIAENVRFLRAVKERDNPLLTA
;
A
#
# COMPACT_ATOMS: atom_id res chain seq x y z
N MET A 1 -12.75 6.29 17.79
CA MET A 1 -11.98 5.31 18.58
C MET A 1 -10.58 5.89 18.77
N ALA A 2 -10.02 5.91 19.97
CA ALA A 2 -8.66 6.44 20.22
C ALA A 2 -7.68 5.28 20.42
N ILE A 3 -6.44 5.43 19.97
CA ILE A 3 -5.37 4.45 20.19
C ILE A 3 -5.00 4.50 21.68
N PRO A 4 -5.05 3.39 22.42
CA PRO A 4 -4.70 3.37 23.84
C PRO A 4 -3.22 3.73 24.08
N GLY A 5 -2.94 4.48 25.15
CA GLY A 5 -1.59 4.84 25.58
C GLY A 5 -1.31 6.35 25.55
N GLU A 6 -0.06 6.73 25.85
CA GLU A 6 0.37 8.12 25.76
C GLU A 6 0.46 8.59 24.30
N PRO A 7 -0.06 9.78 23.97
CA PRO A 7 0.06 10.34 22.63
C PRO A 7 1.52 10.39 22.17
N PRO A 8 1.81 10.08 20.90
CA PRO A 8 3.15 10.21 20.36
C PRO A 8 3.60 11.68 20.37
N ARG A 9 4.86 11.92 20.75
CA ARG A 9 5.42 13.27 20.89
C ARG A 9 6.00 13.82 19.59
N ASP A 10 6.44 12.93 18.70
CA ASP A 10 7.11 13.25 17.45
C ASP A 10 6.82 12.18 16.39
N PHE A 11 7.36 12.39 15.18
CA PHE A 11 7.11 11.50 14.04
C PHE A 11 7.64 10.07 14.25
N PRO A 12 8.87 9.83 14.75
CA PRO A 12 9.32 8.48 15.12
C PRO A 12 8.37 7.76 16.09
N GLU A 13 7.87 8.45 17.11
CA GLU A 13 6.89 7.84 18.02
C GLU A 13 5.56 7.53 17.32
N ILE A 14 5.11 8.34 16.37
CA ILE A 14 3.91 8.02 15.57
C ILE A 14 4.13 6.73 14.78
N LEU A 15 5.31 6.58 14.16
CA LEU A 15 5.65 5.37 13.40
C LEU A 15 5.66 4.12 14.31
N GLU A 16 6.35 4.19 15.44
CA GLU A 16 6.50 3.08 16.39
C GLU A 16 5.19 2.68 17.09
N LYS A 17 4.41 3.67 17.53
CA LYS A 17 3.22 3.44 18.34
C LYS A 17 1.98 3.13 17.51
N LEU A 18 1.94 3.58 16.25
CA LEU A 18 0.79 3.42 15.36
C LEU A 18 1.13 2.70 14.06
N TRP A 19 1.85 3.35 13.14
CA TRP A 19 1.94 2.88 11.75
C TRP A 19 2.54 1.49 11.63
N TRP A 20 3.68 1.23 12.26
CA TRP A 20 4.34 -0.08 12.14
C TRP A 20 3.51 -1.23 12.71
N ARG A 21 2.66 -0.94 13.70
CA ARG A 21 1.73 -1.92 14.27
C ARG A 21 0.55 -2.16 13.32
N LEU A 22 0.04 -1.09 12.72
CA LEU A 22 -1.04 -1.16 11.74
C LEU A 22 -0.60 -1.93 10.49
N ASP A 23 0.54 -1.58 9.89
CA ASP A 23 1.06 -2.22 8.67
C ASP A 23 1.19 -3.74 8.85
N ARG A 24 1.61 -4.18 10.05
CA ARG A 24 1.72 -5.61 10.39
C ARG A 24 0.39 -6.28 10.70
N ALA A 25 -0.65 -5.54 11.01
CA ALA A 25 -1.97 -6.08 11.29
C ALA A 25 -2.82 -6.31 10.04
N LEU A 26 -2.45 -5.70 8.90
CA LEU A 26 -3.20 -5.81 7.65
C LEU A 26 -3.16 -7.24 7.08
N LEU A 27 -4.34 -7.76 6.79
CA LEU A 27 -4.56 -8.94 5.95
C LEU A 27 -4.72 -8.52 4.48
N ALA A 28 -4.68 -9.48 3.56
CA ALA A 28 -4.82 -9.22 2.13
C ALA A 28 -6.13 -8.49 1.78
N GLU A 29 -7.25 -8.84 2.43
CA GLU A 29 -8.52 -8.14 2.22
C GLU A 29 -8.50 -6.70 2.74
N ASP A 30 -7.81 -6.47 3.86
CA ASP A 30 -7.69 -5.13 4.45
C ASP A 30 -6.96 -4.18 3.50
N VAL A 31 -5.94 -4.67 2.77
CA VAL A 31 -5.20 -3.90 1.76
C VAL A 31 -6.12 -3.41 0.64
N LYS A 32 -7.03 -4.27 0.16
CA LYS A 32 -7.99 -3.86 -0.89
C LYS A 32 -8.95 -2.80 -0.36
N TYR A 33 -9.50 -2.99 0.84
CA TYR A 33 -10.44 -2.04 1.43
C TYR A 33 -9.79 -0.72 1.82
N SER A 34 -8.54 -0.72 2.29
CA SER A 34 -7.80 0.51 2.59
C SER A 34 -7.62 1.36 1.33
N ALA A 35 -7.30 0.73 0.19
CA ALA A 35 -7.22 1.41 -1.09
C ALA A 35 -8.59 1.97 -1.52
N LEU A 36 -9.66 1.17 -1.47
CA LEU A 36 -11.00 1.59 -1.89
C LEU A 36 -11.50 2.85 -1.17
N VAL A 37 -11.27 2.95 0.15
CA VAL A 37 -11.68 4.12 0.93
C VAL A 37 -10.97 5.38 0.42
N CYS A 38 -9.66 5.31 0.18
CA CYS A 38 -8.89 6.42 -0.38
C CYS A 38 -9.31 6.78 -1.81
N LEU A 39 -9.62 5.79 -2.64
CA LEU A 39 -10.06 5.99 -4.02
C LEU A 39 -11.43 6.69 -4.09
N VAL A 40 -12.38 6.31 -3.24
CA VAL A 40 -13.69 6.99 -3.15
C VAL A 40 -13.51 8.45 -2.74
N ASP A 41 -12.60 8.73 -1.80
CA ASP A 41 -12.33 10.11 -1.38
C ASP A 41 -11.67 10.94 -2.50
N ALA A 42 -10.72 10.34 -3.21
CA ALA A 42 -10.11 10.95 -4.39
C ALA A 42 -11.15 11.33 -5.45
N ILE A 43 -12.09 10.43 -5.76
CA ILE A 43 -13.18 10.68 -6.72
C ILE A 43 -14.05 11.86 -6.25
N LYS A 44 -14.45 11.87 -4.98
CA LYS A 44 -15.28 12.95 -4.42
C LYS A 44 -14.64 14.33 -4.53
N HIS A 45 -13.31 14.38 -4.52
CA HIS A 45 -12.54 15.61 -4.61
C HIS A 45 -11.99 15.89 -6.02
N GLY A 46 -12.39 15.13 -7.04
CA GLY A 46 -11.96 15.34 -8.43
C GLY A 46 -10.50 14.95 -8.71
N THR A 47 -9.86 14.22 -7.80
CA THR A 47 -8.52 13.65 -8.04
C THR A 47 -8.63 12.47 -8.98
N THR A 48 -7.89 12.52 -10.10
CA THR A 48 -7.98 11.50 -11.15
C THR A 48 -6.75 10.60 -11.27
N THR A 49 -5.67 10.88 -10.53
CA THR A 49 -4.43 10.10 -10.56
C THR A 49 -3.76 10.12 -9.19
N LEU A 50 -3.32 8.94 -8.73
CA LEU A 50 -2.67 8.76 -7.43
C LEU A 50 -1.29 8.13 -7.58
N ILE A 51 -0.43 8.39 -6.59
CA ILE A 51 0.78 7.60 -6.35
C ILE A 51 0.53 6.92 -5.01
N ASP A 52 0.65 5.59 -4.99
CA ASP A 52 0.46 4.79 -3.79
C ASP A 52 1.78 4.12 -3.40
N HIS A 53 2.25 4.45 -2.19
CA HIS A 53 3.45 3.90 -1.59
C HIS A 53 3.02 3.01 -0.43
N HIS A 54 2.85 1.73 -0.74
CA HIS A 54 2.16 0.77 0.10
C HIS A 54 3.10 0.01 1.04
N ALA A 55 2.65 -0.24 2.28
CA ALA A 55 3.35 -1.09 3.24
C ALA A 55 2.36 -2.04 3.94
N SER A 56 2.49 -3.34 3.71
CA SER A 56 1.76 -4.38 4.46
C SER A 56 2.64 -5.62 4.64
N PRO A 57 3.60 -5.64 5.58
CA PRO A 57 4.56 -6.73 5.71
C PRO A 57 3.91 -8.11 5.87
N SER A 58 2.81 -8.20 6.61
CA SER A 58 2.08 -9.47 6.84
C SER A 58 1.27 -9.95 5.64
N ALA A 59 1.06 -9.08 4.64
CA ALA A 59 0.35 -9.37 3.40
C ALA A 59 1.18 -8.97 2.18
N LEU A 60 2.51 -9.04 2.27
CA LEU A 60 3.44 -8.46 1.30
C LEU A 60 3.24 -9.02 -0.11
N GLU A 61 3.25 -10.35 -0.25
CA GLU A 61 3.16 -11.02 -1.55
C GLU A 61 1.79 -10.77 -2.18
N GLY A 62 1.77 -10.17 -3.37
CA GLY A 62 0.54 -9.87 -4.09
C GLY A 62 -0.25 -8.67 -3.57
N SER A 63 0.25 -7.95 -2.56
CA SER A 63 -0.39 -6.73 -2.05
C SER A 63 -0.66 -5.69 -3.14
N LEU A 64 0.29 -5.49 -4.07
CA LEU A 64 0.13 -4.54 -5.16
C LEU A 64 -0.96 -4.97 -6.15
N ASP A 65 -1.26 -6.26 -6.26
CA ASP A 65 -2.39 -6.73 -7.06
C ASP A 65 -3.73 -6.42 -6.42
N GLN A 66 -3.83 -6.50 -5.08
CA GLN A 66 -5.04 -6.12 -4.35
C GLN A 66 -5.37 -4.64 -4.57
N ILE A 67 -4.34 -3.78 -4.50
CA ILE A 67 -4.49 -2.33 -4.75
C ILE A 67 -4.80 -2.08 -6.23
N ALA A 68 -4.11 -2.75 -7.15
CA ALA A 68 -4.34 -2.62 -8.59
C ALA A 68 -5.78 -2.99 -8.99
N GLU A 69 -6.35 -4.02 -8.37
CA GLU A 69 -7.74 -4.41 -8.56
C GLU A 69 -8.69 -3.29 -8.11
N ALA A 70 -8.48 -2.73 -6.91
CA ALA A 70 -9.28 -1.61 -6.40
C ALA A 70 -9.18 -0.36 -7.29
N VAL A 71 -7.97 -0.01 -7.75
CA VAL A 71 -7.76 1.11 -8.68
C VAL A 71 -8.52 0.88 -9.98
N THR A 72 -8.41 -0.31 -10.55
CA THR A 72 -9.10 -0.67 -11.80
C THR A 72 -10.63 -0.60 -11.63
N GLU A 73 -11.16 -1.11 -10.51
CA GLU A 73 -12.58 -1.04 -10.18
C GLU A 73 -13.07 0.42 -10.05
N SER A 74 -12.25 1.30 -9.48
CA SER A 74 -12.59 2.71 -9.30
C SER A 74 -12.58 3.54 -10.59
N GLY A 75 -11.89 3.08 -11.64
CA GLY A 75 -11.67 3.84 -12.88
C GLY A 75 -10.64 4.97 -12.77
N LEU A 76 -9.95 5.11 -11.64
CA LEU A 76 -8.85 6.05 -11.45
C LEU A 76 -7.53 5.52 -12.05
N ARG A 77 -6.55 6.41 -12.18
CA ARG A 77 -5.17 6.03 -12.55
C ARG A 77 -4.27 5.97 -11.33
N ALA A 78 -3.33 5.05 -11.29
CA ALA A 78 -2.34 5.01 -10.22
C ALA A 78 -0.94 4.54 -10.66
N SER A 79 0.07 5.10 -10.00
CA SER A 79 1.43 4.55 -9.93
C SER A 79 1.58 3.84 -8.59
N LEU A 80 1.79 2.52 -8.61
CA LEU A 80 1.81 1.70 -7.39
C LEU A 80 3.22 1.19 -7.11
N CYS A 81 3.65 1.27 -5.85
CA CYS A 81 4.92 0.71 -5.40
C CYS A 81 4.81 0.15 -3.98
N TYR A 82 5.63 -0.85 -3.68
CA TYR A 82 5.78 -1.39 -2.33
C TYR A 82 6.96 -0.71 -1.63
N GLU A 83 6.76 -0.24 -0.39
CA GLU A 83 7.83 0.32 0.43
C GLU A 83 8.91 -0.72 0.72
N VAL A 84 10.17 -0.36 0.51
CA VAL A 84 11.31 -1.22 0.86
C VAL A 84 12.03 -0.67 2.09
N THR A 85 12.07 -1.46 3.15
CA THR A 85 12.79 -1.16 4.38
C THR A 85 13.41 -2.43 4.97
N ASP A 86 14.54 -2.27 5.66
CA ASP A 86 15.20 -3.33 6.45
C ASP A 86 14.76 -3.35 7.92
N ARG A 87 13.77 -2.53 8.31
CA ARG A 87 13.19 -2.43 9.66
C ARG A 87 12.85 -3.79 10.27
N ASN A 88 12.41 -4.73 9.44
CA ASN A 88 11.95 -6.04 9.85
C ASN A 88 12.93 -7.17 9.49
N GLY A 89 14.15 -6.82 9.13
CA GLY A 89 15.18 -7.76 8.69
C GLY A 89 15.35 -7.82 7.17
N MET A 90 16.50 -8.33 6.77
CA MET A 90 16.92 -8.35 5.36
C MET A 90 16.07 -9.25 4.47
N ASP A 91 15.40 -10.25 5.03
CA ASP A 91 14.56 -11.16 4.24
C ASP A 91 13.25 -10.48 3.82
N GLU A 92 12.61 -9.71 4.72
CA GLU A 92 11.45 -8.88 4.37
C GLU A 92 11.84 -7.77 3.37
N ALA A 93 13.01 -7.14 3.53
CA ALA A 93 13.50 -6.15 2.56
C ALA A 93 13.65 -6.73 1.15
N LYS A 94 14.25 -7.93 1.03
CA LYS A 94 14.39 -8.64 -0.25
C LYS A 94 13.03 -9.03 -0.83
N ALA A 95 12.09 -9.46 0.02
CA ALA A 95 10.74 -9.77 -0.41
C ALA A 95 10.03 -8.53 -0.98
N GLY A 96 10.15 -7.36 -0.34
CA GLY A 96 9.56 -6.11 -0.84
C GLY A 96 10.15 -5.67 -2.17
N ILE A 97 11.46 -5.85 -2.37
CA ILE A 97 12.10 -5.64 -3.69
C ILE A 97 11.53 -6.64 -4.72
N ALA A 98 11.39 -7.91 -4.35
CA ALA A 98 10.85 -8.94 -5.24
C ALA A 98 9.41 -8.63 -5.65
N GLU A 99 8.56 -8.15 -4.73
CA GLU A 99 7.18 -7.75 -5.02
C GLU A 99 7.13 -6.58 -6.02
N ASN A 100 7.95 -5.54 -5.85
CA ASN A 100 8.05 -4.45 -6.82
C ASN A 100 8.47 -4.96 -8.21
N VAL A 101 9.49 -5.83 -8.28
CA VAL A 101 9.96 -6.39 -9.55
C VAL A 101 8.88 -7.25 -10.21
N ARG A 102 8.17 -8.06 -9.43
CA ARG A 102 7.05 -8.89 -9.90
C ARG A 102 5.92 -8.01 -10.45
N PHE A 103 5.50 -7.00 -9.70
CA PHE A 103 4.42 -6.12 -10.08
C PHE A 103 4.76 -5.28 -11.32
N LEU A 104 6.00 -4.77 -11.43
CA LEU A 104 6.48 -4.06 -12.62
C LEU A 104 6.37 -4.92 -13.89
N ARG A 105 6.61 -6.23 -13.81
CA ARG A 105 6.42 -7.16 -14.93
C ARG A 105 4.94 -7.37 -15.22
N ALA A 106 4.14 -7.62 -14.19
CA ALA A 106 2.70 -7.83 -14.32
C ALA A 106 1.98 -6.63 -14.97
N VAL A 107 2.35 -5.39 -14.61
CA VAL A 107 1.78 -4.18 -15.21
C VAL A 107 2.11 -4.09 -16.70
N LYS A 108 3.35 -4.39 -17.10
CA LYS A 108 3.77 -4.41 -18.51
C LYS A 108 3.03 -5.49 -19.31
N GLU A 109 2.72 -6.62 -18.70
CA GLU A 109 1.99 -7.72 -19.35
C GLU A 109 0.48 -7.45 -19.45
N ARG A 110 -0.12 -6.78 -18.44
CA ARG A 110 -1.55 -6.47 -18.41
C ARG A 110 -1.97 -5.39 -19.40
N ASP A 111 -1.06 -4.49 -19.78
CA ASP A 111 -1.32 -3.35 -20.67
C ASP A 111 -2.58 -2.55 -20.27
N ASN A 112 -2.76 -2.34 -18.96
CA ASN A 112 -3.90 -1.59 -18.42
C ASN A 112 -3.55 -0.10 -18.36
N PRO A 113 -4.26 0.79 -19.10
CA PRO A 113 -3.94 2.22 -19.14
C PRO A 113 -4.18 2.95 -17.80
N LEU A 114 -4.79 2.30 -16.82
CA LEU A 114 -5.02 2.83 -15.48
C LEU A 114 -3.85 2.61 -14.53
N LEU A 115 -2.89 1.75 -14.87
CA LEU A 115 -1.85 1.30 -13.93
C LEU A 115 -0.44 1.54 -14.48
N THR A 116 0.44 2.02 -13.61
CA THR A 116 1.89 2.01 -13.80
C THR A 116 2.58 1.58 -12.51
N ALA A 117 3.85 1.19 -12.61
CA ALA A 117 4.72 0.83 -11.48
C ALA A 117 6.00 1.69 -11.53
#